data_AF-A0A1V0PUE0-F1
#
_entry.id   AF-A0A1V0PUE0-F1
#
_cell.length_a   1.000
_cell.length_b   1.000
_cell.length_c   1.000
_cell.angle_alpha   90.00
_cell.angle_beta   90.00
_cell.angle_gamma   90.00
#
_symmetry.space_group_name_H-M   'P 1'
#
loop_
_entity.id
_entity.type
_entity.pdbx_description
1 polymer ?
#
loop_
_entity_poly.entity_id
_entity_poly.type
_entity_poly.pdbx_seq_one_letter_code
_entity_poly.pdbx_strand_id
1 'polypeptide(L)' 'MRVKKLPDLCRAAGMPAVAVTDTNNMFCALEFSVLASGAGVQPIIGCQVDLAYDPAPQGERARPPRRSCCWRRTRPAMAT' A
#
# COMPACT_ATOMS: atom_id res chain seq x y z
N MET A 1 8.27 0.42 -12.74
CA MET A 1 8.44 1.71 -12.02
C MET A 1 9.45 1.48 -10.89
N ARG A 2 10.46 2.33 -10.68
CA ARG A 2 11.44 2.14 -9.59
C ARG A 2 10.95 2.86 -8.34
N VAL A 3 10.85 2.15 -7.22
CA VAL A 3 10.42 2.69 -5.91
C VAL A 3 11.26 3.89 -5.47
N LYS A 4 12.52 3.95 -5.92
CA LYS A 4 13.45 5.06 -5.61
C LYS A 4 13.05 6.42 -6.16
N LYS A 5 12.35 6.48 -7.30
CA LYS A 5 11.94 7.75 -7.94
C LYS A 5 10.53 8.21 -7.58
N LEU A 6 9.77 7.37 -6.87
CA LEU A 6 8.39 7.66 -6.48
C LEU A 6 8.28 8.90 -5.56
N PRO A 7 9.11 9.02 -4.50
CA PRO A 7 9.01 10.15 -3.58
C PRO A 7 9.30 11.50 -4.25
N ASP A 8 10.29 11.55 -5.15
CA ASP A 8 10.65 12.77 -5.89
C ASP A 8 9.53 13.22 -6.83
N LEU A 9 8.88 12.27 -7.51
CA LEU A 9 7.74 12.53 -8.38
C LEU A 9 6.54 13.07 -7.58
N CYS A 10 6.27 12.48 -6.42
CA CYS A 10 5.16 12.91 -5.57
C CYS A 10 5.41 14.27 -4.92
N ARG A 11 6.67 14.58 -4.59
CA ARG A 11 7.09 15.92 -4.17
C ARG A 11 6.91 16.94 -5.29
N ALA A 12 7.32 16.62 -6.52
CA ALA A 12 7.11 17.48 -7.69
C ALA A 12 5.61 17.69 -8.01
N ALA A 13 4.78 16.69 -7.73
CA ALA A 13 3.33 16.75 -7.89
C ALA A 13 2.57 17.38 -6.71
N GLY A 14 3.27 17.85 -5.66
CA GLY A 14 2.66 18.47 -4.48
C GLY A 14 1.79 17.52 -3.64
N MET A 15 2.05 16.20 -3.72
CA MET A 15 1.26 15.20 -2.99
C MET A 15 1.83 14.98 -1.57
N PRO A 16 1.07 15.26 -0.50
CA PRO A 16 1.58 15.19 0.88
C PRO A 16 1.73 13.74 1.41
N ALA A 17 1.09 12.76 0.76
CA ALA A 17 1.14 11.36 1.15
C ALA A 17 1.13 10.44 -0.07
N VAL A 18 1.85 9.32 0.02
CA VAL A 18 2.00 8.35 -1.06
C VAL A 18 1.85 6.95 -0.52
N ALA A 19 1.05 6.16 -1.22
CA ALA A 19 0.71 4.81 -0.81
C ALA A 19 1.41 3.77 -1.70
N VAL A 20 2.07 2.80 -1.07
CA VAL A 20 2.67 1.65 -1.75
C VAL A 20 1.94 0.40 -1.29
N THR A 21 1.35 -0.32 -2.25
CA THR A 21 0.82 -1.67 -2.04
C THR A 21 1.43 -2.66 -2.99
N ASP A 22 2.23 -3.54 -2.43
CA ASP A 22 2.72 -4.73 -3.11
C ASP A 22 1.64 -5.83 -3.11
N THR A 23 1.76 -6.80 -4.01
CA THR A 23 0.87 -7.96 -4.09
C THR A 23 1.44 -9.11 -3.29
N ASN A 24 0.72 -9.55 -2.25
CA ASN A 24 1.10 -10.67 -1.35
C ASN A 24 2.53 -10.58 -0.79
N ASN A 25 3.06 -9.35 -0.63
CA ASN A 25 4.43 -9.11 -0.21
C ASN A 25 4.58 -7.71 0.44
N MET A 26 5.69 -7.45 1.12
CA MET A 26 6.07 -6.13 1.64
C MET A 26 7.57 -5.82 1.48
N PHE A 27 8.30 -6.47 0.58
CA PHE A 27 9.75 -6.24 0.45
C PHE A 27 10.12 -4.79 0.08
N CYS A 28 9.26 -4.05 -0.63
CA CYS A 28 9.53 -2.64 -0.94
C CYS A 28 9.18 -1.68 0.21
N ALA A 29 8.56 -2.15 1.30
CA ALA A 29 8.09 -1.29 2.37
C ALA A 29 9.23 -0.54 3.09
N LEU A 30 10.34 -1.23 3.36
CA LEU A 30 11.46 -0.66 4.11
C LEU A 30 12.26 0.36 3.27
N GLU A 31 12.56 0.03 2.01
CA GLU A 31 13.23 0.99 1.12
C GLU A 31 12.37 2.23 0.90
N PHE A 32 11.05 2.06 0.75
CA PHE A 32 10.14 3.18 0.52
C PHE A 32 9.98 4.06 1.76
N SER A 33 9.89 3.49 2.96
CA SER A 33 9.68 4.27 4.19
C SER A 33 10.86 5.21 4.49
N VAL A 34 12.10 4.76 4.25
CA VAL A 34 13.31 5.57 4.43
C VAL A 34 13.37 6.69 3.39
N LEU A 35 13.10 6.39 2.12
CA LEU A 35 13.15 7.39 1.05
C LEU A 35 12.04 8.44 1.16
N ALA A 36 10.82 8.03 1.49
CA ALA A 36 9.69 8.94 1.68
C ALA A 36 9.89 9.84 2.91
N SER A 37 10.39 9.28 4.02
CA SER A 37 10.71 10.07 5.22
C SER A 37 11.81 11.11 4.95
N GLY A 38 12.85 10.75 4.18
CA GLY A 38 13.89 11.69 3.75
C GLY A 38 13.37 12.79 2.80
N ALA A 39 12.36 12.49 2.00
CA ALA A 39 11.73 13.45 1.10
C ALA A 39 10.66 14.35 1.77
N GLY A 40 10.30 14.07 3.04
CA GLY A 40 9.26 14.79 3.78
C GLY A 40 7.83 14.46 3.34
N VAL A 41 7.63 13.32 2.66
CA VAL A 41 6.32 12.86 2.18
C VAL A 41 5.84 11.74 3.09
N GLN A 42 4.58 11.76 3.50
CA GLN A 42 4.03 10.72 4.38
C GLN A 42 3.94 9.38 3.63
N PRO A 43 4.68 8.32 4.04
CA PRO A 43 4.49 7.00 3.47
C PRO A 43 3.25 6.33 4.04
N ILE A 44 2.44 5.72 3.18
CA ILE A 44 1.34 4.82 3.54
C ILE A 44 1.71 3.44 3.00
N ILE A 45 2.16 2.56 3.90
CA ILE A 45 2.53 1.19 3.55
C ILE A 45 1.29 0.29 3.62
N GLY A 46 1.07 -0.51 2.59
CA GLY A 46 0.06 -1.55 2.58
C GLY A 46 0.51 -2.77 1.77
N CYS A 47 -0.29 -3.82 1.83
CA CYS A 47 -0.17 -4.99 0.96
C CYS A 47 -1.56 -5.39 0.48
N GLN A 48 -1.67 -5.73 -0.80
CA GLN A 48 -2.85 -6.39 -1.35
C GLN A 48 -2.75 -7.88 -1.03
N VAL A 49 -3.59 -8.33 -0.11
CA VAL A 49 -3.65 -9.74 0.29
C VAL A 49 -4.85 -10.39 -0.39
N ASP A 50 -4.58 -11.52 -1.04
CA ASP A 50 -5.62 -12.38 -1.59
C ASP A 50 -6.30 -13.15 -0.45
N LEU A 51 -7.57 -12.83 -0.18
CA LEU A 51 -8.36 -13.54 0.81
C LEU A 51 -9.19 -14.64 0.12
N ALA A 52 -8.94 -15.89 0.50
CA ALA A 52 -9.80 -17.03 0.15
C ALA A 52 -10.82 -17.27 1.27
N TYR A 53 -12.05 -17.64 0.89
CA TYR A 53 -13.06 -18.12 1.84
C TYR A 53 -12.80 -19.60 2.18
N ASP A 54 -13.32 -20.05 3.32
CA ASP A 54 -13.38 -21.48 3.65
C ASP A 54 -13.98 -22.28 2.48
N PRO A 55 -13.54 -23.54 2.27
CA PRO A 55 -14.03 -24.37 1.19
C PRO A 55 -15.56 -24.46 1.28
N ALA A 56 -16.22 -24.08 0.19
CA ALA A 56 -17.67 -24.09 0.14
C ALA A 56 -18.18 -25.53 0.37
N PRO A 57 -19.25 -25.72 1.17
CA PRO A 57 -19.88 -27.02 1.32
C PRO A 57 -20.30 -27.58 -0.04
N GLN A 58 -20.32 -28.91 -0.15
CA GLN A 58 -20.63 -29.63 -1.39
C GLN A 58 -21.97 -29.14 -1.99
N GLY A 59 -21.92 -28.48 -3.15
CA GLY A 59 -23.09 -27.94 -3.85
C GLY A 59 -23.07 -26.42 -4.07
N GLU A 60 -22.23 -25.66 -3.36
CA GLU A 60 -22.06 -24.22 -3.58
C GLU A 60 -20.90 -23.90 -4.54
N ARG A 61 -21.03 -22.81 -5.31
CA ARG A 61 -19.94 -22.30 -6.16
C ARG A 61 -18.87 -21.64 -5.31
N ALA A 62 -17.62 -22.07 -5.48
CA ALA A 62 -16.47 -21.41 -4.87
C ALA A 62 -16.43 -19.92 -5.23
N ARG A 63 -16.39 -19.06 -4.22
CA ARG A 63 -16.33 -17.60 -4.42
C ARG A 63 -14.92 -17.23 -4.87
N PRO A 64 -14.75 -16.42 -5.94
CA PRO A 64 -13.43 -15.99 -6.35
C PRO A 64 -12.78 -15.16 -5.22
N PRO A 65 -11.46 -15.33 -4.98
CA PRO A 65 -10.76 -14.58 -3.95
C PRO A 65 -10.86 -13.08 -4.24
N ARG A 66 -11.13 -12.29 -3.21
CA ARG A 66 -11.17 -10.83 -3.33
C ARG A 66 -9.84 -10.27 -2.84
N ARG A 67 -9.21 -9.45 -3.68
CA ARG A 67 -8.04 -8.64 -3.30
C ARG A 67 -8.50 -7.56 -2.34
N SER A 68 -8.13 -7.68 -1.08
CA SER A 68 -8.41 -6.66 -0.08
C SER A 68 -7.18 -5.76 0.07
N CYS A 69 -7.41 -4.45 0.01
CA CYS A 69 -6.37 -3.45 0.13
C CYS A 69 -6.59 -2.74 1.47
N CYS A 70 -5.87 -3.16 2.51
CA CYS A 70 -5.97 -2.57 3.83
C CYS A 70 -4.97 -1.43 3.95
N TRP A 71 -5.48 -0.20 4.04
CA TRP A 71 -4.67 0.98 4.28
C TRP A 71 -5.21 1.64 5.53
N ARG A 72 -4.40 1.73 6.57
CA ARG A 72 -4.73 2.60 7.68
C ARG A 72 -4.44 4.03 7.23
N ARG A 73 -5.46 4.89 7.22
CA ARG A 73 -5.26 6.34 7.12
C ARG A 73 -4.40 6.72 8.33
N THR A 74 -3.10 6.93 8.11
CA THR A 74 -2.27 7.58 9.12
C THR A 74 -2.84 8.98 9.34
N ARG A 75 -2.79 9.44 10.59
CA ARG A 75 -3.41 10.70 11.04
C ARG A 75 -3.18 11.83 10.03
N PRO A 76 -4.12 12.79 9.90
CA PRO A 76 -3.91 13.94 9.04
C PRO A 76 -2.53 14.51 9.37
N ALA A 77 -1.66 14.52 8.36
CA ALA A 77 -0.36 15.16 8.45
C ALA A 77 -0.60 16.54 9.06
N MET A 78 0.11 16.79 10.15
CA MET A 78 0.10 18.02 10.91
C MET A 78 0.19 19.18 9.90
N ALA A 79 -0.91 19.92 9.77
CA ALA A 79 -0.89 21.21 9.13
C ALA A 79 0.13 22.06 9.91
N THR A 80 1.25 22.36 9.29
CA THR A 80 1.96 23.62 9.55
C THR A 80 1.05 24.79 9.25
#